data_AF-A0A6P8MU05-F1
#
_entry.id   AF-A0A6P8MU05-F1
#
_cell.length_a   1.000
_cell.length_b   1.000
_cell.length_c   1.000
_cell.angle_alpha   90.00
_cell.angle_beta   90.00
_cell.angle_gamma   90.00
#
_symmetry.space_group_name_H-M   'P 1'
#
loop_
_entity.id
_entity.type
_entity.pdbx_description
1 polymer ?
#
loop_
_entity_poly.entity_id
_entity_poly.type
_entity_poly.pdbx_seq_one_letter_code
_entity_poly.pdbx_strand_id
1 'polypeptide(L)' 'MPYKKLPVLEIDGKPVAQSNAVARYLARKYDLMGKDEWDAMICDELVDTLGDLKQGE' A
#
# COMPACT_ATOMS: atom_id res chain seq x y z
N MET A 1 -2.73 15.47 -10.09
CA MET A 1 -3.33 14.74 -8.96
C MET A 1 -4.12 13.54 -9.48
N PRO A 2 -3.57 12.32 -9.43
CA PRO A 2 -4.26 11.13 -9.93
C PRO A 2 -5.59 10.92 -9.20
N TYR A 3 -6.66 10.65 -9.96
CA TYR A 3 -8.01 10.33 -9.46
C TYR A 3 -8.67 11.35 -8.52
N LYS A 4 -8.11 12.56 -8.35
CA LYS A 4 -8.56 13.58 -7.38
C LYS A 4 -8.70 13.04 -5.94
N LYS A 5 -7.87 12.07 -5.57
CA LYS A 5 -7.84 11.46 -4.22
C LYS A 5 -6.49 11.70 -3.54
N LEU A 6 -6.52 11.76 -2.22
CA LEU A 6 -5.33 11.75 -1.36
C LEU A 6 -5.25 10.41 -0.61
N PRO A 7 -4.05 9.98 -0.19
CA PRO A 7 -2.74 10.60 -0.39
C PRO A 7 -2.19 10.43 -1.83
N VAL A 8 -1.20 11.26 -2.19
CA VAL A 8 -0.41 11.15 -3.43
C VAL A 8 1.07 11.11 -3.06
N LEU A 9 1.79 10.09 -3.55
CA LEU A 9 3.25 10.02 -3.50
C LEU A 9 3.80 10.41 -4.88
N GLU A 10 4.81 11.29 -4.92
CA GLU A 10 5.49 11.68 -6.15
C GLU A 10 6.97 11.28 -6.08
N ILE A 11 7.44 10.54 -7.08
CA ILE A 11 8.84 10.10 -7.21
C ILE A 11 9.31 10.52 -8.60
N ASP A 12 10.34 11.34 -8.68
CA ASP A 12 10.90 11.84 -9.94
C ASP A 12 9.85 12.46 -10.87
N GLY A 13 8.93 13.25 -10.32
CA GLY A 13 7.84 13.89 -11.07
C GLY A 13 6.70 12.95 -11.49
N LYS A 14 6.70 11.69 -11.04
CA LYS A 14 5.65 10.70 -11.35
C LYS A 14 4.71 10.51 -10.15
N PRO A 15 3.47 11.02 -10.20
CA PRO A 15 2.54 10.92 -9.08
C PRO A 15 1.76 9.60 -9.10
N VAL A 16 1.64 8.96 -7.93
CA VAL A 16 0.80 7.78 -7.67
C VAL A 16 -0.15 8.10 -6.52
N ALA A 17 -1.44 7.86 -6.74
CA ALA A 17 -2.46 7.91 -5.68
C ALA A 17 -2.88 6.48 -5.30
N GLN A 18 -3.65 6.35 -4.22
CA GLN A 18 -4.03 5.11 -3.50
C GLN A 18 -3.13 4.82 -2.30
N SER A 19 -3.69 4.98 -1.09
CA SER A 19 -2.95 4.83 0.17
C SER A 19 -2.24 3.49 0.30
N ASN A 20 -2.93 2.38 -0.03
CA ASN A 20 -2.37 1.03 0.13
C ASN A 20 -1.27 0.76 -0.89
N ALA A 21 -1.41 1.25 -2.13
CA ALA A 21 -0.35 1.12 -3.14
C ALA A 21 0.92 1.89 -2.75
N VAL A 22 0.74 3.10 -2.21
CA VAL A 22 1.83 3.93 -1.67
C VAL A 22 2.51 3.24 -0.50
N ALA A 23 1.74 2.76 0.48
CA ALA A 23 2.26 2.07 1.65
C ALA A 23 3.07 0.82 1.27
N ARG A 24 2.52 -0.02 0.38
CA ARG A 24 3.16 -1.26 -0.08
C ARG A 24 4.46 -0.99 -0.85
N TYR A 25 4.49 0.06 -1.68
CA TYR A 25 5.71 0.48 -2.36
C TYR A 25 6.81 0.88 -1.36
N LEU A 26 6.47 1.72 -0.37
CA LEU A 26 7.43 2.18 0.64
C LEU A 26 7.89 1.03 1.53
N ALA A 27 6.99 0.11 1.90
CA ALA A 27 7.32 -1.06 2.68
C ALA A 27 8.36 -1.94 1.97
N ARG A 28 8.16 -2.24 0.67
CA ARG A 28 9.18 -2.94 -0.14
C ARG A 28 10.50 -2.16 -0.23
N LYS A 29 10.42 -0.84 -0.44
CA LYS A 29 11.62 0.01 -0.59
C LYS A 29 12.50 0.03 0.66
N TYR A 30 11.90 -0.13 1.84
CA TYR A 30 12.58 -0.08 3.13
C TYR A 30 12.66 -1.43 3.86
N ASP A 31 12.49 -2.54 3.14
CA ASP A 31 12.63 -3.90 3.69
C ASP A 31 11.67 -4.20 4.85
N LEU A 32 10.42 -3.74 4.73
CA LEU A 32 9.36 -3.89 5.73
C LEU A 32 8.28 -4.91 5.35
N MET A 33 8.53 -5.77 4.36
CA MET A 33 7.59 -6.79 3.88
C MET A 33 7.91 -8.21 4.42
N GLY A 34 8.84 -8.32 5.37
CA GLY A 34 9.29 -9.60 5.90
C GLY A 34 10.43 -10.23 5.08
N LYS A 35 10.74 -11.49 5.35
CA LYS A 35 11.99 -12.13 4.87
C LYS A 35 11.85 -12.77 3.49
N ASP A 36 10.64 -13.14 3.10
CA ASP A 36 10.35 -13.82 1.84
C ASP A 36 8.97 -13.44 1.29
N GLU A 37 8.63 -14.02 0.15
CA GLU A 37 7.34 -13.79 -0.53
C GLU A 37 6.14 -14.27 0.31
N TRP A 38 6.33 -15.24 1.21
CA TRP A 38 5.27 -15.71 2.10
C TRP A 38 4.95 -14.65 3.14
N ASP A 39 5.96 -14.10 3.82
CA ASP A 39 5.76 -12.99 4.77
C ASP A 39 5.11 -11.78 4.08
N ALA A 40 5.55 -11.46 2.86
CA ALA A 40 4.99 -10.34 2.10
C ALA A 40 3.50 -10.55 1.76
N MET A 41 3.13 -11.79 1.42
CA MET A 41 1.74 -12.16 1.17
C MET A 41 0.88 -12.03 2.44
N ILE A 42 1.41 -12.40 3.61
CA ILE A 42 0.70 -12.20 4.88
C ILE A 42 0.50 -10.70 5.19
N CYS A 43 1.48 -9.85 4.91
CA CYS A 43 1.30 -8.40 5.04
C CYS A 43 0.16 -7.87 4.14
N ASP A 44 0.08 -8.35 2.91
CA ASP A 44 -0.98 -7.97 1.98
C ASP A 44 -2.36 -8.48 2.43
N GLU A 45 -2.44 -9.73 2.88
CA GLU A 45 -3.66 -10.33 3.44
C GLU A 45 -4.21 -9.50 4.60
N LEU A 46 -3.36 -9.10 5.55
CA LEU A 46 -3.77 -8.30 6.72
C LEU A 46 -4.29 -6.91 6.32
N VAL A 47 -3.63 -6.23 5.39
CA VAL A 47 -4.03 -4.90 4.93
C VAL A 47 -5.35 -4.94 4.18
N ASP A 48 -5.53 -5.95 3.31
CA ASP A 48 -6.75 -6.08 2.51
C ASP A 48 -7.93 -6.52 3.39
N THR A 49 -7.72 -7.45 4.34
CA THR A 49 -8.73 -7.83 5.34
C THR A 49 -9.20 -6.64 6.16
N LEU A 50 -8.29 -5.77 6.61
CA LEU A 50 -8.66 -4.54 7.32
C LEU A 50 -9.45 -3.58 6.43
N GLY A 51 -9.15 -3.55 5.12
CA GLY A 51 -9.90 -2.78 4.13
C GLY A 51 -11.33 -3.28 3.95
N ASP A 52 -11.55 -4.60 3.96
CA ASP A 52 -12.87 -5.21 3.86
C ASP A 52 -13.69 -4.97 5.13
N LEU A 53 -13.08 -5.10 6.31
CA LEU A 53 -13.75 -4.82 7.59
C LEU A 53 -14.26 -3.37 7.69
N LYS A 54 -13.49 -2.41 7.17
CA LYS A 54 -13.90 -0.99 7.13
C LYS A 54 -15.07 -0.70 6.18
N GLN A 55 -15.35 -1.59 5.23
CA GLN A 55 -16.48 -1.45 4.29
C GLN A 55 -17.78 -2.08 4.82
N GLY A 56 -17.69 -2.91 5.87
CA GLY A 56 -18.82 -3.57 6.51
C GLY A 56 -19.52 -2.76 7.60
N GLU A 57 -19.10 -1.52 7.85
CA GLU A 57 -19.78 -0.50 8.68
C GLU A 57 -20.45 0.56 7.80
#